data_AF-Q06014-F1
#
_entry.id   AF-Q06014-F1
#
_cell.length_a   1.000
_cell.length_b   1.000
_cell.length_c   1.000
_cell.angle_alpha   90.00
_cell.angle_beta   90.00
_cell.angle_gamma   90.00
#
_symmetry.space_group_name_H-M   'P 1'
#
loop_
_entity.id
_entity.type
_entity.pdbx_description
1 polymer ?
#
loop_
_entity_poly.entity_id
_entity_poly.type
_entity_poly.pdbx_seq_one_letter_code
_entity_poly.pdbx_strand_id
1 'polypeptide(L)' 'MTEQKPKPSCHNVMVGNYVPTASDRAANRTLGFGLVTNIINGGLDC' A
#
# COMPACT_ATOMS: atom_id res chain seq x y z
N MET A 1 -2.97 8.33 -8.61
CA MET A 1 -2.95 7.34 -9.72
C MET A 1 -1.54 6.85 -10.03
N THR A 2 -0.51 7.67 -9.83
CA THR A 2 0.89 7.33 -10.10
C THR A 2 1.45 6.33 -9.08
N GLU A 3 2.05 5.26 -9.56
CA GLU A 3 2.83 4.32 -8.74
C GLU A 3 4.23 4.89 -8.47
N GLN A 4 4.77 4.66 -7.27
CA GLN A 4 6.13 5.05 -6.89
C GLN A 4 6.81 3.87 -6.20
N LYS A 5 7.44 2.99 -6.98
CA LYS A 5 8.06 1.77 -6.45
C LYS A 5 9.00 2.06 -5.27
N PRO A 6 8.93 1.28 -4.17
CA PRO A 6 8.16 0.04 -4.01
C PRO A 6 6.67 0.23 -3.69
N LYS A 7 6.19 1.47 -3.54
CA LYS A 7 4.79 1.74 -3.17
C LYS A 7 3.85 1.58 -4.37
N PRO A 8 2.77 0.78 -4.25
CA PRO A 8 1.73 0.76 -5.26
C PRO A 8 0.98 2.10 -5.30
N SER A 9 0.18 2.33 -6.33
CA SER A 9 -0.70 3.50 -6.34
C SER A 9 -1.89 3.29 -5.38
N CYS A 10 -2.31 4.34 -4.66
CA CYS A 10 -3.49 4.28 -3.79
C CYS A 10 -4.75 3.81 -4.52
N HIS A 11 -4.86 4.17 -5.81
CA HIS A 11 -5.96 3.71 -6.65
C HIS A 11 -5.96 2.20 -6.79
N ASN A 12 -4.84 1.59 -7.19
CA ASN A 12 -4.78 0.14 -7.36
C ASN A 12 -5.05 -0.61 -6.05
N VAL A 13 -4.68 -0.04 -4.90
CA VAL A 13 -5.06 -0.58 -3.59
C VAL A 13 -6.58 -0.54 -3.39
N MET A 14 -7.23 0.61 -3.63
CA MET A 14 -8.66 0.78 -3.36
C MET A 14 -9.57 0.09 -4.37
N VAL A 15 -9.14 -0.11 -5.61
CA VAL A 15 -9.91 -0.87 -6.63
C VAL A 15 -9.59 -2.37 -6.64
N GLY A 16 -8.72 -2.86 -5.75
CA GLY A 16 -8.38 -4.28 -5.64
C GLY A 16 -7.43 -4.82 -6.72
N ASN A 17 -6.74 -3.94 -7.45
CA ASN A 17 -5.78 -4.33 -8.50
C ASN A 17 -4.34 -4.55 -7.97
N TYR A 18 -4.06 -4.19 -6.72
CA TYR A 18 -2.76 -4.45 -6.10
C TYR A 18 -2.76 -5.81 -5.41
N VAL A 19 -1.71 -6.60 -5.65
CA VAL A 19 -1.47 -7.89 -5.00
C VAL A 19 -0.27 -7.73 -4.05
N PRO A 20 -0.46 -7.86 -2.72
CA PRO A 20 0.64 -7.76 -1.77
C PRO A 20 1.75 -8.78 -2.05
N THR A 21 3.01 -8.35 -1.97
CA THR A 21 4.16 -9.25 -2.09
C THR A 21 4.36 -10.06 -0.80
N ALA A 22 5.32 -10.98 -0.81
CA ALA A 22 5.68 -11.71 0.40
C ALA A 22 6.20 -10.78 1.52
N SER A 23 6.96 -9.73 1.18
CA SER A 23 7.44 -8.75 2.16
C SER A 23 6.31 -7.86 2.68
N ASP A 24 5.35 -7.49 1.83
CA ASP A 24 4.17 -6.72 2.27
C ASP A 24 3.33 -7.52 3.27
N ARG A 25 3.11 -8.82 3.02
CA ARG A 25 2.42 -9.72 3.96
C ARG A 25 3.18 -9.86 5.28
N ALA A 26 4.50 -10.06 5.23
CA ALA A 26 5.33 -10.15 6.43
C ALA A 26 5.31 -8.84 7.25
N ALA A 27 5.13 -7.70 6.59
CA ALA A 27 5.01 -6.38 7.21
C ALA A 27 3.56 -5.97 7.56
N ASN A 28 2.59 -6.90 7.52
CA ASN A 28 1.17 -6.65 7.78
C ASN A 28 0.53 -5.55 6.91
N ARG A 29 1.04 -5.35 5.68
CA ARG A 29 0.46 -4.41 4.70
C ARG A 29 -0.69 -5.07 3.94
N THR A 30 -1.87 -5.07 4.54
CA THR A 30 -3.09 -5.60 3.95
C THR A 30 -3.82 -4.57 3.07
N LEU A 31 -4.60 -5.02 2.10
CA LEU A 31 -5.39 -4.12 1.24
C LEU A 31 -6.40 -3.31 2.05
N GLY A 32 -6.52 -2.02 1.74
CA GLY A 32 -7.53 -1.13 2.33
C GLY A 32 -7.00 0.25 2.68
N PHE A 33 -7.81 1.00 3.42
CA PHE A 33 -7.53 2.39 3.77
C PHE A 33 -6.22 2.57 4.56
N GLY A 34 -5.89 1.64 5.47
CA GLY A 34 -4.63 1.68 6.23
C GLY A 34 -3.38 1.65 5.33
N LEU A 35 -3.40 0.82 4.27
CA LEU A 35 -2.29 0.80 3.30
C LEU A 35 -2.22 2.10 2.49
N VAL A 36 -3.36 2.72 2.19
CA VAL A 36 -3.38 4.04 1.55
C VAL A 36 -2.73 5.10 2.44
N THR A 37 -3.02 5.12 3.74
CA THR A 37 -2.33 6.00 4.70
C THR A 37 -0.82 5.75 4.70
N ASN A 38 -0.42 4.47 4.74
CA ASN A 38 1.00 4.08 4.71
C ASN A 38 1.70 4.55 3.42
N ILE A 39 1.04 4.49 2.27
CA ILE A 39 1.59 4.97 0.99
C ILE A 39 1.90 6.48 1.03
N ILE A 40 1.03 7.27 1.67
CA ILE A 40 1.17 8.73 1.74
C ILE A 40 2.20 9.16 2.79
N ASN A 41 2.09 8.67 4.03
CA ASN A 41 2.94 9.12 5.14
C ASN A 41 3.28 8.00 6.17
N GLY A 42 3.37 6.75 5.71
CA GLY A 42 3.62 5.61 6.60
C GLY A 42 4.97 5.60 7.31
N GLY A 43 5.88 6.53 7.02
CA GLY A 43 7.11 6.69 7.80
C GLY A 43 6.90 7.39 9.14
N LEU A 44 5.76 8.06 9.33
CA LEU A 44 5.43 8.82 10.54
C LEU A 44 4.14 8.31 11.21
N ASP A 45 3.17 7.81 10.44
CA ASP A 45 1.83 7.48 10.92
C ASP A 45 1.53 5.97 11.02
N CYS A 46 2.50 5.08 10.74
CA CYS A 46 2.33 3.61 10.72
C CYS A 46 3.55 2.89 11.28
#